data_AF-A0A6G3ML50-F1
#
_entry.id   AF-A0A6G3ML50-F1
#
_cell.length_a   1.000
_cell.length_b   1.000
_cell.length_c   1.000
_cell.angle_alpha   90.00
_cell.angle_beta   90.00
_cell.angle_gamma   90.00
#
_symmetry.space_group_name_H-M   'P 1'
#
loop_
_entity.id
_entity.type
_entity.pdbx_description
1 polymer ?
#
loop_
_entity_poly.entity_id
_entity_poly.type
_entity_poly.pdbx_seq_one_letter_code
_entity_poly.pdbx_strand_id
1 'polypeptide(L)'
;MATEMDIEQDLNILVDETITCNTNQNLIYKFFNHKIREAETESRQKLKNLRRLLAQRNEISRKVCTIKEEIEMLHDQCSSVGELIRLIGTKKALVKIQPDGKYLVDIDKKMDVKLLKKNVRVALKSDSYTLHKILPTKVDPLINLMMVEKVPDSTYDNVGGLQKQI
;
A
#
# COMPACT_ATOMS: atom_id res chain seq x y z
N MET A 1 -7.79 -37.93 -25.58
CA MET A 1 -6.79 -37.70 -26.65
C MET A 1 -6.45 -39.03 -27.31
N ALA A 2 -7.44 -39.70 -27.92
CA ALA A 2 -7.21 -40.98 -28.62
C ALA A 2 -8.33 -41.40 -29.61
N THR A 3 -9.34 -40.56 -29.93
CA THR A 3 -10.52 -41.06 -30.68
C THR A 3 -11.04 -40.16 -31.80
N GLU A 4 -10.32 -39.12 -32.20
CA GLU A 4 -10.71 -38.28 -33.36
C GLU A 4 -9.67 -38.27 -34.49
N MET A 5 -8.57 -39.04 -34.37
CA MET A 5 -7.50 -39.09 -35.37
C MET A 5 -7.67 -40.19 -36.42
N ASP A 6 -8.52 -41.19 -36.19
CA ASP A 6 -8.61 -42.37 -37.07
C ASP A 6 -9.67 -42.22 -38.17
N ILE A 7 -10.60 -41.27 -38.05
CA ILE A 7 -11.72 -41.11 -39.01
C ILE A 7 -11.31 -40.23 -40.22
N GLU A 8 -10.27 -39.39 -40.11
CA GLU A 8 -9.79 -38.58 -41.24
C GLU A 8 -8.84 -39.33 -42.19
N GLN A 9 -8.30 -40.48 -41.81
CA GLN A 9 -7.39 -41.25 -42.67
C GLN A 9 -8.12 -42.09 -43.72
N ASP A 10 -9.34 -42.57 -43.43
CA ASP A 10 -10.09 -43.44 -44.34
C ASP A 10 -10.83 -42.67 -45.46
N LEU A 11 -11.13 -41.38 -45.24
CA LEU A 11 -11.76 -40.52 -46.25
C LEU A 11 -10.77 -40.00 -47.32
N ASN A 12 -9.47 -40.02 -47.04
CA ASN A 12 -8.45 -39.52 -47.96
C ASN A 12 -8.02 -40.52 -49.04
N ILE A 13 -8.30 -41.82 -48.84
CA ILE A 13 -7.86 -42.89 -49.76
C ILE A 13 -8.79 -43.01 -50.99
N LEU A 14 -10.06 -42.59 -50.88
CA LEU A 14 -11.04 -42.68 -51.95
C LEU A 14 -11.12 -41.45 -52.87
N VAL A 15 -10.41 -40.36 -52.51
CA VAL A 15 -10.40 -39.10 -53.25
C VAL A 15 -9.28 -39.09 -54.31
N ASP A 16 -8.24 -39.90 -54.14
CA ASP A 16 -7.03 -39.87 -54.97
C ASP A 16 -7.20 -40.46 -56.39
N GLU A 17 -8.21 -41.30 -56.64
CA GLU A 17 -8.43 -41.94 -57.96
C GLU A 17 -9.23 -41.10 -58.96
N THR A 18 -9.83 -39.97 -58.56
CA THR A 18 -10.67 -39.12 -59.46
C THR A 18 -9.97 -37.84 -59.95
N ILE A 19 -8.70 -37.61 -59.58
CA ILE A 19 -8.05 -36.30 -59.68
C ILE A 19 -7.30 -36.06 -61.01
N THR A 20 -7.08 -37.06 -61.86
CA THR A 20 -6.20 -36.91 -63.03
C THR A 20 -6.71 -35.97 -64.13
N CYS A 21 -7.96 -35.50 -64.07
CA CYS A 21 -8.51 -34.51 -65.02
C CYS A 21 -8.56 -33.05 -64.50
N ASN A 22 -8.16 -32.76 -63.25
CA ASN A 22 -8.37 -31.45 -62.58
C ASN A 22 -7.07 -30.80 -62.04
N THR A 23 -5.93 -30.96 -62.72
CA THR A 23 -4.61 -30.52 -62.22
C THR A 23 -4.51 -29.00 -61.98
N ASN A 24 -5.10 -28.18 -62.85
CA ASN A 24 -5.12 -26.72 -62.70
C ASN A 24 -6.03 -26.25 -61.55
N GLN A 25 -7.18 -26.89 -61.36
CA GLN A 25 -8.09 -26.59 -60.26
C GLN A 25 -7.44 -26.94 -58.91
N ASN A 26 -6.77 -28.08 -58.81
CA ASN A 26 -6.07 -28.51 -57.59
C ASN A 26 -4.92 -27.58 -57.17
N LEU A 27 -4.18 -26.99 -58.13
CA LEU A 27 -3.14 -26.02 -57.81
C LEU A 27 -3.72 -24.73 -57.21
N ILE A 28 -4.84 -24.27 -57.77
CA ILE A 28 -5.56 -23.07 -57.32
C ILE A 28 -6.13 -23.30 -55.92
N TYR A 29 -6.76 -24.44 -55.67
CA TYR A 29 -7.25 -24.82 -54.34
C TYR A 29 -6.11 -24.89 -53.31
N LYS A 30 -4.95 -25.46 -53.68
CA LYS A 30 -3.77 -25.51 -52.82
C LYS A 30 -3.23 -24.13 -52.47
N PHE A 31 -3.21 -23.19 -53.42
CA PHE A 31 -2.78 -21.81 -53.21
C PHE A 31 -3.70 -21.08 -52.22
N PHE A 32 -5.02 -21.17 -52.40
CA PHE A 32 -5.97 -20.54 -51.48
C PHE A 32 -5.94 -21.18 -50.09
N ASN A 33 -5.81 -22.50 -49.98
CA ASN A 33 -5.64 -23.19 -48.70
C ASN A 33 -4.35 -22.76 -47.98
N HIS A 34 -3.25 -22.54 -48.72
CA HIS A 34 -2.03 -21.99 -48.14
C HIS A 34 -2.27 -20.56 -47.60
N LYS A 35 -2.95 -19.70 -48.37
CA LYS A 35 -3.28 -18.33 -47.94
C LYS A 35 -4.21 -18.27 -46.73
N ILE A 36 -5.21 -19.17 -46.67
CA ILE A 36 -6.10 -19.31 -45.51
C ILE A 36 -5.29 -19.73 -44.29
N ARG A 37 -4.43 -20.74 -44.40
CA ARG A 37 -3.54 -21.18 -43.30
C ARG A 37 -2.62 -20.07 -42.82
N GLU A 38 -2.03 -19.30 -43.73
CA GLU A 38 -1.20 -18.15 -43.40
C GLU A 38 -1.98 -17.12 -42.58
N ALA A 39 -3.18 -16.73 -43.05
CA ALA A 39 -4.05 -15.79 -42.34
C ALA A 39 -4.52 -16.33 -40.97
N GLU A 40 -4.84 -17.62 -40.87
CA GLU A 40 -5.18 -18.28 -39.62
C GLU A 40 -4.01 -18.28 -38.63
N THR A 41 -2.79 -18.51 -39.11
CA THR A 41 -1.59 -18.47 -38.26
C THR A 41 -1.35 -17.07 -37.72
N GLU A 42 -1.51 -16.03 -38.55
CA GLU A 42 -1.37 -14.63 -38.14
C GLU A 42 -2.44 -14.26 -37.10
N SER A 43 -3.70 -14.64 -37.33
CA SER A 43 -4.80 -14.44 -36.38
C SER A 43 -4.51 -15.11 -35.04
N ARG A 44 -4.00 -16.36 -35.07
CA ARG A 44 -3.62 -17.09 -33.86
C ARG A 44 -2.48 -16.42 -33.10
N GLN A 45 -1.49 -15.86 -33.79
CA GLN A 45 -0.39 -15.11 -33.17
C GLN A 45 -0.89 -13.83 -32.50
N LYS A 46 -1.74 -13.04 -33.20
CA LYS A 46 -2.36 -11.83 -32.64
C LYS A 46 -3.18 -12.15 -31.39
N LEU A 47 -3.93 -13.24 -31.40
CA LEU A 47 -4.74 -13.68 -30.26
C LEU A 47 -3.87 -14.09 -29.06
N LYS A 48 -2.74 -14.77 -29.28
CA LYS A 48 -1.75 -15.05 -28.21
C LYS A 48 -1.17 -13.76 -27.63
N ASN A 49 -0.83 -12.79 -28.48
CA ASN A 49 -0.30 -11.51 -28.05
C ASN A 49 -1.33 -10.72 -27.22
N LEU A 50 -2.59 -10.72 -27.65
CA LEU A 50 -3.70 -10.10 -26.93
C LEU A 50 -3.87 -10.74 -25.54
N ARG A 51 -3.87 -12.07 -25.45
CA ARG A 51 -3.94 -12.78 -24.16
C ARG A 51 -2.79 -12.41 -23.22
N ARG A 52 -1.55 -12.32 -23.76
CA ARG A 52 -0.38 -11.87 -22.99
C ARG A 52 -0.56 -10.44 -22.47
N LEU A 53 -0.99 -9.52 -23.32
CA LEU A 53 -1.22 -8.11 -22.94
C LEU A 53 -2.35 -7.99 -21.90
N LEU A 54 -3.43 -8.76 -22.03
CA LEU A 54 -4.49 -8.80 -21.02
C LEU A 54 -3.99 -9.31 -19.67
N ALA A 55 -3.15 -10.35 -19.66
CA ALA A 55 -2.56 -10.87 -18.44
C ALA A 55 -1.69 -9.80 -17.75
N GLN A 56 -0.86 -9.09 -18.52
CA GLN A 56 -0.05 -7.97 -18.01
C GLN A 56 -0.92 -6.83 -17.48
N ARG A 57 -1.97 -6.44 -18.21
CA ARG A 57 -2.94 -5.44 -17.77
C ARG A 57 -3.58 -5.82 -16.45
N ASN A 58 -4.01 -7.07 -16.31
CA ASN A 58 -4.64 -7.57 -15.09
C ASN A 58 -3.65 -7.66 -13.92
N GLU A 59 -2.38 -7.98 -14.16
CA GLU A 59 -1.34 -7.90 -13.14
C GLU A 59 -1.16 -6.47 -12.63
N ILE A 60 -1.08 -5.49 -13.53
CA ILE A 60 -0.97 -4.08 -13.17
C ILE A 60 -2.21 -3.63 -12.42
N SER A 61 -3.41 -3.99 -12.88
CA SER A 61 -4.66 -3.67 -12.18
C SER A 61 -4.69 -4.24 -10.76
N ARG A 62 -4.17 -5.45 -10.54
CA ARG A 62 -4.03 -6.03 -9.19
C ARG A 62 -3.09 -5.20 -8.31
N LYS A 63 -1.90 -4.83 -8.83
CA LYS A 63 -0.95 -3.98 -8.10
C LYS A 63 -1.56 -2.63 -7.72
N VAL A 64 -2.30 -2.00 -8.64
CA VAL A 64 -3.01 -0.74 -8.37
C VAL A 64 -4.07 -0.93 -7.27
N CYS A 65 -4.79 -2.06 -7.25
CA CYS A 65 -5.74 -2.37 -6.19
C CYS A 65 -5.05 -2.48 -4.83
N THR A 66 -3.97 -3.26 -4.75
CA THR A 66 -3.19 -3.42 -3.52
C THR A 66 -2.65 -2.08 -3.00
N ILE A 67 -2.04 -1.27 -3.87
CA ILE A 67 -1.53 0.05 -3.50
C ILE A 67 -2.67 0.97 -3.02
N LYS A 68 -3.84 0.92 -3.66
CA LYS A 68 -5.00 1.71 -3.23
C LYS A 68 -5.50 1.28 -1.85
N GLU A 69 -5.59 -0.01 -1.58
CA GLU A 69 -5.97 -0.55 -0.28
C GLU A 69 -4.96 -0.16 0.81
N GLU A 70 -3.66 -0.22 0.51
CA GLU A 70 -2.61 0.24 1.42
C GLU A 70 -2.71 1.74 1.71
N ILE A 71 -2.95 2.56 0.68
CA ILE A 71 -3.16 4.01 0.84
C ILE A 71 -4.41 4.28 1.69
N GLU A 72 -5.48 3.52 1.49
CA GLU A 72 -6.71 3.66 2.28
C GLU A 72 -6.46 3.36 3.76
N MET A 73 -5.69 2.32 4.08
CA MET A 73 -5.26 2.04 5.46
C MET A 73 -4.38 3.15 6.05
N LEU A 74 -3.51 3.77 5.24
CA LEU A 74 -2.69 4.91 5.67
C LEU A 74 -3.49 6.21 5.80
N HIS A 75 -4.59 6.35 5.04
CA HIS A 75 -5.51 7.48 5.10
C HIS A 75 -6.48 7.40 6.29
N ASP A 76 -6.28 6.45 7.21
CA ASP A 76 -6.92 6.45 8.53
C ASP A 76 -6.86 7.86 9.15
N GLN A 77 -7.97 8.26 9.76
CA GLN A 77 -8.16 9.63 10.24
C GLN A 77 -7.09 10.04 11.26
N CYS A 78 -6.71 11.32 11.22
CA CYS A 78 -5.75 11.91 12.14
C CYS A 78 -6.24 11.73 13.59
N SER A 79 -5.37 11.19 14.45
CA SER A 79 -5.66 10.99 15.87
C SER A 79 -5.92 12.30 16.60
N SER A 80 -6.97 12.32 17.43
CA SER A 80 -7.29 13.46 18.27
C SER A 80 -6.29 13.62 19.40
N VAL A 81 -5.93 14.87 19.70
CA VAL A 81 -4.99 15.20 20.78
C VAL A 81 -5.78 15.59 22.03
N GLY A 82 -5.41 15.01 23.16
CA GLY A 82 -6.00 15.33 24.46
C GLY A 82 -4.98 15.43 25.59
N GLU A 83 -5.45 15.92 26.73
CA GLU A 83 -4.67 15.99 27.97
C GLU A 83 -5.26 15.03 29.00
N LEU A 84 -4.40 14.22 29.62
CA LEU A 84 -4.83 13.28 30.65
C LEU A 84 -5.12 14.02 31.96
N ILE A 85 -6.37 14.04 32.42
CA ILE A 85 -6.73 14.63 33.72
C ILE A 85 -6.42 13.65 34.84
N ARG A 86 -6.95 12.42 34.73
CA ARG A 86 -6.87 11.42 35.80
C ARG A 86 -7.05 10.01 35.25
N LEU A 87 -6.31 9.05 35.78
CA LEU A 87 -6.54 7.63 35.55
C LEU A 87 -7.65 7.11 36.47
N ILE A 88 -8.55 6.29 35.91
CA ILE A 88 -9.63 5.62 36.64
C ILE A 88 -9.37 4.12 36.56
N GLY A 89 -8.70 3.60 37.59
CA GLY A 89 -8.25 2.21 37.63
C GLY A 89 -7.16 1.93 36.59
N THR A 90 -7.17 0.72 36.05
CA THR A 90 -6.14 0.24 35.11
C THR A 90 -6.57 0.26 33.64
N LYS A 91 -7.88 0.31 33.38
CA LYS A 91 -8.44 0.19 32.02
C LYS A 91 -8.98 1.50 31.46
N LYS A 92 -9.33 2.46 32.33
CA LYS A 92 -10.02 3.69 31.93
C LYS A 92 -9.25 4.94 32.33
N ALA A 93 -9.37 5.98 31.53
CA ALA A 93 -8.72 7.26 31.72
C ALA A 93 -9.71 8.39 31.44
N LEU A 94 -9.62 9.47 32.22
CA LEU A 94 -10.34 10.71 31.96
C LEU A 94 -9.44 11.65 31.17
N VAL A 95 -9.82 11.93 29.92
CA VAL A 95 -9.06 12.77 29.00
C VAL A 95 -9.87 14.01 28.65
N LYS A 96 -9.21 15.17 28.62
CA LYS A 96 -9.76 16.42 28.11
C LYS A 96 -9.41 16.52 26.63
N ILE A 97 -10.42 16.66 25.79
CA ILE A 97 -10.28 16.91 24.35
C ILE A 97 -10.85 18.31 24.09
N GLN A 98 -10.14 19.11 23.31
CA GLN A 98 -10.60 20.45 22.91
C GLN A 98 -11.11 20.32 21.46
N PRO A 99 -12.34 20.76 21.10
CA PRO A 99 -13.33 21.53 21.88
C PRO A 99 -14.31 20.70 22.73
N ASP A 100 -14.32 19.38 22.58
CA ASP A 100 -15.44 18.51 22.98
C ASP A 100 -15.60 18.19 24.49
N GLY A 101 -14.66 18.63 25.35
CA GLY A 101 -14.80 18.50 26.80
C GLY A 101 -14.09 17.29 27.41
N LYS A 102 -14.67 16.64 28.42
CA LYS A 102 -14.05 15.54 29.18
C LYS A 102 -14.68 14.20 28.84
N TYR A 103 -13.87 13.23 28.44
CA TYR A 103 -14.31 11.89 28.06
C TYR A 103 -13.68 10.80 28.92
N LEU A 104 -14.48 9.77 29.19
CA LEU A 104 -13.99 8.51 29.73
C LEU A 104 -13.55 7.62 28.57
N VAL A 105 -12.26 7.36 28.51
CA VAL A 105 -11.59 6.67 27.40
C VAL A 105 -11.00 5.35 27.91
N ASP A 106 -11.05 4.32 27.06
CA ASP A 106 -10.34 3.06 27.31
C ASP A 106 -8.87 3.15 26.88
N ILE A 107 -7.99 2.55 27.69
CA ILE A 107 -6.55 2.51 27.47
C ILE A 107 -6.21 1.28 26.61
N ASP A 108 -5.43 1.47 25.54
CA ASP A 108 -4.96 0.35 24.74
C ASP A 108 -3.95 -0.51 25.52
N LYS A 109 -3.98 -1.82 25.32
CA LYS A 109 -3.15 -2.80 26.06
C LYS A 109 -1.67 -2.66 25.76
N LYS A 110 -1.32 -2.01 24.65
CA LYS A 110 0.07 -1.75 24.24
C LYS A 110 0.74 -0.66 25.09
N MET A 111 -0.03 0.12 25.84
CA MET A 111 0.46 1.27 26.60
C MET A 111 0.69 0.94 28.07
N ASP A 112 1.82 1.40 28.60
CA ASP A 112 2.18 1.22 30.00
C ASP A 112 1.52 2.26 30.91
N VAL A 113 0.75 1.78 31.89
CA VAL A 113 0.02 2.61 32.86
C VAL A 113 0.96 3.48 33.72
N LYS A 114 2.22 3.07 33.90
CA LYS A 114 3.22 3.80 34.71
C LYS A 114 3.65 5.14 34.08
N LEU A 115 3.61 5.22 32.75
CA LEU A 115 4.01 6.42 32.00
C LEU A 115 2.89 7.47 31.94
N LEU A 116 1.65 7.07 32.24
CA LEU A 116 0.49 7.95 32.23
C LEU A 116 0.44 8.80 33.51
N LYS A 117 1.15 9.92 33.50
CA LYS A 117 1.07 10.96 34.54
C LYS A 117 -0.03 11.99 34.20
N LYS A 118 -0.54 12.67 35.22
CA LYS A 118 -1.50 13.77 35.03
C LYS A 118 -0.89 14.86 34.15
N ASN A 119 -1.72 15.52 33.35
CA ASN A 119 -1.38 16.58 32.39
C ASN A 119 -0.42 16.16 31.26
N VAL A 120 -0.26 14.86 31.03
CA VAL A 120 0.48 14.38 29.87
C VAL A 120 -0.38 14.51 28.62
N ARG A 121 0.25 14.89 27.52
CA ARG A 121 -0.36 14.96 26.19
C ARG A 121 -0.49 13.55 25.62
N VAL A 122 -1.70 13.17 25.22
CA VAL A 122 -2.03 11.83 24.72
C VAL A 122 -2.72 11.91 23.37
N ALA A 123 -2.54 10.87 22.56
CA ALA A 123 -3.19 10.69 21.27
C ALA A 123 -4.29 9.63 21.39
N LEU A 124 -5.45 9.96 20.85
CA LEU A 124 -6.65 9.16 20.85
C LEU A 124 -6.99 8.76 19.40
N LYS A 125 -7.41 7.51 19.19
CA LYS A 125 -7.89 7.10 17.87
C LYS A 125 -9.23 7.80 17.56
N SER A 126 -9.41 8.27 16.34
CA SER A 126 -10.58 9.07 15.95
C SER A 126 -11.88 8.26 15.93
N ASP A 127 -11.81 6.96 15.63
CA ASP A 127 -13.00 6.11 15.53
C ASP A 127 -13.55 5.69 16.91
N SER A 128 -12.66 5.34 17.84
CA SER A 128 -13.03 4.68 19.11
C SER A 128 -12.63 5.47 20.35
N TYR A 129 -11.99 6.63 20.18
CA TYR A 129 -11.38 7.43 21.24
C TYR A 129 -10.44 6.62 22.14
N THR A 130 -9.89 5.50 21.69
CA THR A 130 -8.96 4.69 22.47
C THR A 130 -7.60 5.36 22.58
N LEU A 131 -6.99 5.31 23.77
CA LEU A 131 -5.68 5.91 24.02
C LEU A 131 -4.59 5.03 23.39
N HIS A 132 -3.96 5.51 22.32
CA HIS A 132 -2.99 4.74 21.53
C HIS A 132 -1.54 5.14 21.81
N LYS A 133 -1.23 6.43 21.99
CA LYS A 133 0.16 6.91 22.10
C LYS A 133 0.29 8.12 23.03
N ILE A 134 1.41 8.20 23.75
CA ILE A 134 1.80 9.40 24.49
C ILE A 134 2.58 10.34 23.55
N LEU A 135 2.21 11.61 23.54
CA LEU A 135 2.88 12.64 22.77
C LEU A 135 3.86 13.40 23.67
N PRO A 136 4.96 13.93 23.11
CA PRO A 136 5.82 14.85 23.84
C PRO A 136 5.03 16.07 24.29
N THR A 137 5.43 16.62 25.44
CA THR A 137 4.85 17.85 25.97
C THR A 137 5.03 18.98 24.97
N LYS A 138 4.01 19.84 24.86
CA LYS A 138 4.13 21.06 24.06
C LYS A 138 5.08 22.01 24.79
N VAL A 139 6.21 22.32 24.17
CA VAL A 139 7.14 23.36 24.62
C VAL A 139 7.09 24.48 23.60
N ASP A 140 7.01 25.72 24.06
CA ASP A 140 7.00 26.86 23.15
C ASP A 140 8.37 27.02 22.48
N PRO A 141 8.41 27.42 21.20
CA PRO A 141 9.67 27.62 20.50
C PRO A 141 10.55 28.67 21.18
N LEU A 142 9.97 29.62 21.90
CA LEU A 142 10.70 30.62 22.68
C LEU A 142 11.53 30.00 23.82
N ILE A 143 11.02 28.92 24.44
CA ILE A 143 11.76 28.21 25.49
C ILE A 143 12.96 27.48 24.88
N ASN A 144 12.84 26.98 23.64
CA ASN A 144 13.96 26.35 22.95
C ASN A 144 15.12 27.34 22.71
N LEU A 145 14.83 28.63 22.46
CA LEU A 145 15.85 29.68 22.35
C LEU A 145 16.58 29.95 23.68
N MET A 146 15.91 29.71 24.80
CA MET A 146 16.50 29.87 26.14
C MET A 146 17.31 28.64 26.56
N MET A 147 17.26 27.54 25.81
CA MET A 147 18.04 26.34 26.11
C MET A 147 19.52 26.63 25.80
N VAL A 148 20.39 26.44 26.77
CA VAL A 148 21.84 26.60 26.60
C VAL A 148 22.36 25.44 25.73
N GLU A 149 22.74 25.72 24.48
CA GLU A 149 23.30 24.70 23.58
C GLU A 149 24.69 24.23 24.03
N LYS A 150 25.52 25.17 24.49
CA LYS A 150 26.85 24.90 25.03
C LYS A 150 27.13 25.86 26.18
N VAL A 151 27.66 25.32 27.27
CA VAL A 151 28.21 26.16 28.33
C VAL A 151 29.40 26.90 27.73
N PRO A 152 29.43 28.24 27.76
CA PRO A 152 30.61 28.97 27.32
C PRO A 152 31.76 28.66 28.28
N ASP A 153 32.95 28.31 27.75
CA ASP A 153 34.16 27.99 28.53
C ASP A 153 34.79 29.22 29.23
N SER A 154 34.00 30.24 29.52
CA SER A 154 34.43 31.47 30.17
C SER A 154 34.83 31.19 31.62
N THR A 155 36.14 31.20 31.88
CA THR A 155 36.70 31.08 33.23
C THR A 155 36.69 32.44 33.94
N TYR A 156 36.66 32.45 35.28
CA TYR A 156 36.65 33.68 36.09
C TYR A 156 37.84 34.61 35.82
N ASP A 157 38.99 34.06 35.38
CA ASP A 157 40.17 34.83 34.98
C ASP A 157 39.91 35.74 33.77
N ASN A 158 38.89 35.44 32.96
CA ASN A 158 38.51 36.23 31.79
C ASN A 158 37.59 37.42 32.17
N VAL A 159 37.17 37.53 33.44
CA VAL A 159 36.27 38.58 33.95
C VAL A 159 37.02 39.50 34.92
N GLY A 160 37.51 40.63 34.41
CA GLY A 160 38.27 41.61 35.22
C GLY A 160 37.39 42.54 36.06
N GLY A 161 37.88 42.93 37.24
CA GLY A 161 37.35 44.07 38.01
C GLY A 161 36.19 43.79 38.97
N LEU A 162 35.62 42.58 38.98
CA LEU A 162 34.51 42.18 39.86
C LEU A 162 34.91 41.17 40.97
N GLN A 163 36.13 41.27 41.50
CA GLN A 163 36.66 40.35 42.54
C GLN A 163 35.84 40.30 43.84
N LYS A 164 34.96 41.29 44.11
CA LYS A 164 34.12 41.34 45.32
C LYS A 164 32.78 40.63 45.17
N GLN A 165 32.34 40.35 43.94
CA GLN A 165 31.01 39.79 43.63
C GLN A 165 31.07 38.35 43.13
N ILE A 166 32.22 37.94 42.60
CA ILE A 166 32.59 36.52 42.41
C ILE A 166 32.78 35.91 43.80
#